data_AF-A0A9D4DV78-F1
#
_entry.id   AF-A0A9D4DV78-F1
#
_cell.length_a   1.000
_cell.length_b   1.000
_cell.length_c   1.000
_cell.angle_alpha   90.00
_cell.angle_beta   90.00
_cell.angle_gamma   90.00
#
_symmetry.space_group_name_H-M   'P 1'
#
loop_
_entity.id
_entity.type
_entity.pdbx_description
1 polymer ?
#
loop_
_entity_poly.entity_id
_entity_poly.type
_entity_poly.pdbx_seq_one_letter_code
_entity_poly.pdbx_strand_id
1 'polypeptide(L)'
;MFRKHVNQKVFLYSSRCPAGTYPNGYNCLPIDYCARDTPCFDGATCITKPHPENFTCVCPPRWTGRLCDVQGPGPVVMAGLTTSFIIIIIVSIFVVLGELSAQAGVVQSGGLTVASVDFNVQMVYLQLHQ
;
A
#
# COMPACT_ATOMS: atom_id res chain seq x y z
N MET A 1 -37.51 17.44 -35.43
CA MET A 1 -37.32 16.00 -35.15
C MET A 1 -35.91 15.61 -35.59
N PHE A 2 -34.98 15.34 -34.68
CA PHE A 2 -33.62 14.92 -35.05
C PHE A 2 -33.49 13.40 -34.83
N ARG A 3 -33.27 12.68 -35.93
CA ARG A 3 -33.08 11.22 -35.95
C ARG A 3 -31.88 10.83 -35.08
N LYS A 4 -32.13 10.05 -34.04
CA LYS A 4 -31.10 9.29 -33.32
C LYS A 4 -30.80 8.03 -34.12
N HIS A 5 -29.68 7.97 -34.84
CA HIS A 5 -28.99 6.71 -35.19
C HIS A 5 -27.57 7.00 -35.72
N VAL A 6 -26.66 7.37 -34.81
CA VAL A 6 -25.22 7.06 -34.87
C VAL A 6 -24.79 6.87 -33.42
N ASN A 7 -24.11 5.77 -33.10
CA ASN A 7 -23.52 5.50 -31.78
C ASN A 7 -22.28 6.40 -31.52
N GLN A 8 -22.46 7.72 -31.63
CA GLN A 8 -21.50 8.72 -31.22
C GLN A 8 -22.22 10.08 -31.16
N LYS A 9 -22.23 10.70 -29.98
CA LYS A 9 -22.94 11.95 -29.66
C LYS A 9 -22.33 13.15 -30.40
N VAL A 10 -22.45 13.19 -31.72
CA VAL A 10 -22.02 14.31 -32.56
C VAL A 10 -23.17 15.30 -32.67
N PHE A 11 -22.96 16.54 -32.24
CA PHE A 11 -23.95 17.62 -32.34
C PHE A 11 -23.66 18.45 -33.59
N LEU A 12 -24.67 19.05 -34.22
CA LEU A 12 -24.51 19.90 -35.41
C LEU A 12 -24.35 21.37 -35.02
N TYR A 13 -23.61 22.13 -35.84
CA TYR A 13 -23.26 23.53 -35.62
C TYR A 13 -24.49 24.43 -35.65
N SER A 14 -24.79 25.02 -34.50
CA SER A 14 -25.84 26.02 -34.32
C SER A 14 -25.20 27.26 -33.69
N SER A 15 -24.43 28.01 -34.49
CA SER A 15 -23.73 29.28 -34.17
C SER A 15 -22.74 29.29 -32.97
N ARG A 16 -22.89 28.41 -31.97
CA ARG A 16 -21.94 28.07 -30.91
C ARG A 16 -22.12 26.60 -30.53
N CYS A 17 -21.04 25.94 -30.14
CA CYS A 17 -21.12 24.58 -29.61
C CYS A 17 -21.55 24.58 -28.13
N PRO A 18 -22.32 23.58 -27.66
CA PRO A 18 -22.64 23.40 -26.24
C PRO A 18 -21.37 23.23 -25.37
N ALA A 19 -21.49 23.51 -24.07
CA ALA A 19 -20.39 23.31 -23.12
C ALA A 19 -19.89 21.86 -23.13
N GLY A 20 -18.56 21.68 -23.13
CA GLY A 20 -17.90 20.37 -23.21
C GLY A 20 -17.72 19.83 -24.65
N THR A 21 -17.98 20.65 -25.68
CA THR A 21 -17.70 20.30 -27.08
C THR A 21 -16.88 21.40 -27.78
N TYR A 22 -16.13 21.02 -28.81
CA TYR A 22 -15.35 21.95 -29.64
C TYR A 22 -15.81 21.89 -31.11
N PRO A 23 -15.70 23.00 -31.87
CA PRO A 23 -16.08 23.03 -33.27
C PRO A 23 -15.07 22.28 -34.14
N ASN A 24 -15.56 21.37 -34.97
CA ASN A 24 -14.83 20.71 -36.05
C ASN A 24 -15.69 20.76 -37.33
N GLY A 25 -15.53 21.84 -38.11
CA GLY A 25 -16.41 22.16 -39.23
C GLY A 25 -17.84 22.50 -38.76
N TYR A 26 -18.85 21.89 -39.37
CA TYR A 26 -20.25 22.02 -38.95
C TYR A 26 -20.65 21.03 -37.84
N ASN A 27 -19.69 20.32 -37.24
CA ASN A 27 -19.93 19.38 -36.16
C ASN A 27 -19.34 19.93 -34.86
N CYS A 28 -20.01 19.65 -33.75
CA CYS A 28 -19.51 19.84 -32.41
C CYS A 28 -19.13 18.46 -31.88
N LEU A 29 -17.83 18.28 -31.63
CA LEU A 29 -17.27 17.03 -31.11
C LEU A 29 -17.03 17.14 -29.61
N PRO A 30 -17.22 16.05 -28.84
CA PRO A 30 -16.91 16.04 -27.42
C PRO A 30 -15.42 16.27 -27.19
N ILE A 31 -15.10 17.06 -26.16
CA ILE A 31 -13.72 17.28 -25.74
C ILE A 31 -13.25 16.06 -24.94
N ASP A 32 -12.11 15.49 -25.32
CA ASP A 32 -11.41 14.50 -24.51
C ASP A 32 -10.34 15.19 -23.64
N TYR A 33 -10.68 15.43 -22.38
CA TYR A 33 -9.80 16.11 -21.43
C TYR A 33 -8.58 15.27 -21.05
N CYS A 34 -8.69 13.93 -21.11
CA CYS A 34 -7.59 13.03 -20.83
C CYS A 34 -6.53 13.04 -21.94
N ALA A 35 -6.95 13.07 -23.20
CA ALA A 35 -6.04 13.11 -24.34
C ALA A 35 -5.37 14.47 -24.55
N ARG A 36 -6.01 15.56 -24.09
CA ARG A 36 -5.51 16.91 -24.32
C ARG A 36 -4.38 17.31 -23.37
N ASP A 37 -4.59 17.09 -22.06
CA ASP A 37 -3.74 17.68 -21.01
C ASP A 37 -3.09 16.64 -20.07
N THR A 38 -3.37 15.33 -20.27
CA THR A 38 -2.90 14.22 -19.42
C THR A 38 -2.84 14.60 -17.93
N PRO A 39 -3.99 14.97 -17.32
CA PRO A 39 -3.98 15.73 -16.07
C PRO A 39 -3.64 14.89 -14.83
N CYS A 40 -3.73 13.57 -14.92
CA CYS A 40 -3.48 12.68 -13.79
C CYS A 40 -2.00 12.33 -13.67
N PHE A 41 -1.49 12.22 -12.46
CA PHE A 41 -0.11 11.80 -12.16
C PHE A 41 0.20 10.40 -12.74
N ASP A 42 1.47 10.16 -13.07
CA ASP A 42 1.93 8.92 -13.69
C ASP A 42 1.44 7.67 -12.94
N GLY A 43 0.78 6.77 -13.68
CA GLY A 43 0.18 5.54 -13.17
C GLY A 43 -1.28 5.66 -12.69
N ALA A 44 -1.88 6.85 -12.73
CA ALA A 44 -3.32 7.04 -12.50
C ALA A 44 -4.14 6.91 -13.79
N THR A 45 -5.38 6.43 -13.66
CA THR A 45 -6.29 6.27 -14.81
C THR A 45 -7.14 7.51 -14.98
N CYS A 46 -7.03 8.18 -16.12
CA CYS A 46 -7.86 9.34 -16.45
C CYS A 46 -9.19 8.91 -17.09
N ILE A 47 -10.30 9.50 -16.63
CA ILE A 47 -11.64 9.29 -17.18
C ILE A 47 -12.22 10.64 -17.60
N THR A 48 -12.45 10.83 -18.90
CA THR A 48 -13.15 12.01 -19.42
C THR A 48 -14.62 11.95 -19.00
N LYS A 49 -15.13 13.09 -18.53
CA LYS A 49 -16.49 13.26 -18.04
C LYS A 49 -17.19 14.40 -18.77
N PRO A 50 -18.52 14.36 -18.91
CA PRO A 50 -19.27 15.49 -19.44
C PRO A 50 -19.12 16.74 -18.56
N HIS A 51 -19.41 17.91 -19.11
CA HIS A 51 -19.48 19.14 -18.33
C HIS A 51 -20.54 19.00 -17.21
N PRO A 52 -20.30 19.51 -15.97
CA PRO A 52 -19.21 20.39 -15.52
C PRO A 52 -17.97 19.71 -14.93
N GLU A 53 -18.03 18.41 -14.69
CA GLU A 53 -16.95 17.65 -14.04
C GLU A 53 -15.69 17.56 -14.92
N ASN A 54 -15.86 17.57 -16.26
CA ASN A 54 -14.83 17.54 -17.31
C ASN A 54 -13.95 16.28 -17.30
N PHE A 55 -13.32 15.93 -16.17
CA PHE A 55 -12.56 14.69 -16.01
C PHE A 55 -12.49 14.25 -14.55
N THR A 56 -12.10 13.00 -14.34
CA THR A 56 -11.81 12.44 -13.03
C THR A 56 -10.60 11.51 -13.12
N CYS A 57 -9.71 11.58 -12.13
CA CYS A 57 -8.58 10.67 -12.01
C CYS A 57 -8.91 9.55 -11.01
N VAL A 58 -8.61 8.31 -11.38
CA VAL A 58 -8.64 7.15 -10.48
C VAL A 58 -7.22 6.89 -10.02
N CYS A 59 -6.97 7.14 -8.73
CA CYS A 59 -5.63 7.10 -8.18
C CYS A 59 -5.16 5.67 -7.84
N PRO A 60 -3.87 5.35 -8.08
CA PRO A 60 -3.28 4.11 -7.62
C PRO A 60 -3.15 4.11 -6.08
N PRO A 61 -2.92 2.93 -5.46
CA PRO A 61 -2.67 2.84 -4.03
C PRO A 61 -1.54 3.76 -3.59
N ARG A 62 -1.67 4.39 -2.43
CA ARG A 62 -0.74 5.42 -1.89
C ARG A 62 -0.77 6.77 -2.60
N TRP A 63 -1.69 7.02 -3.55
CA TRP A 63 -1.86 8.33 -4.17
C TRP A 63 -3.28 8.85 -3.99
N THR A 64 -3.41 10.16 -3.80
CA THR A 64 -4.65 10.88 -3.47
C THR A 64 -4.61 12.28 -4.11
N GLY A 65 -5.68 13.06 -3.96
CA GLY A 65 -5.83 14.37 -4.61
C GLY A 65 -6.59 14.28 -5.94
N ARG A 66 -7.03 15.43 -6.46
CA ARG A 66 -7.82 15.49 -7.72
C ARG A 66 -7.03 14.95 -8.91
N LEU A 67 -5.72 15.19 -8.92
CA LEU A 67 -4.81 14.78 -9.98
C LEU A 67 -3.97 13.57 -9.59
N CYS A 68 -4.26 12.95 -8.44
CA CYS A 68 -3.45 11.87 -7.87
C CYS A 68 -1.97 12.27 -7.64
N ASP A 69 -1.73 13.54 -7.35
CA ASP A 69 -0.41 14.16 -7.15
C ASP A 69 0.06 14.16 -5.69
N VAL A 70 -0.81 13.73 -4.76
CA VAL A 70 -0.52 13.71 -3.32
C VAL A 70 -0.30 12.26 -2.87
N GLN A 71 0.91 11.93 -2.42
CA GLN A 71 1.17 10.62 -1.83
C GLN A 71 0.45 10.50 -0.47
N GLY A 72 -0.55 9.64 -0.40
CA GLY A 72 -1.23 9.31 0.84
C GLY A 72 -0.43 8.31 1.67
N PRO A 73 -0.62 8.26 3.00
CA PRO A 73 -0.22 7.12 3.78
C PRO A 73 -1.06 5.96 3.24
N GLY A 74 -0.49 5.16 2.34
CA GLY A 74 -1.22 4.01 1.78
C GLY A 74 -1.60 2.99 2.86
N PRO A 75 -2.04 1.78 2.48
CA PRO A 75 -2.49 0.82 3.46
C PRO A 75 -1.36 0.56 4.45
N VAL A 76 -1.50 1.10 5.66
CA VAL A 76 -0.82 0.57 6.82
C VAL A 76 -1.42 -0.82 6.97
N VAL A 77 -0.84 -1.80 6.28
CA VAL A 77 -0.97 -3.17 6.76
C VAL A 77 -0.48 -3.08 8.19
N MET A 78 -1.40 -3.28 9.13
CA MET A 78 -1.17 -3.22 10.57
C MET A 78 -0.30 -4.42 10.97
N ALA A 79 0.89 -4.53 10.37
CA ALA A 79 1.84 -5.62 10.50
C ALA A 79 2.88 -5.33 11.60
N GLY A 80 2.62 -4.33 12.47
CA GLY A 80 3.51 -3.94 13.57
C GLY A 80 2.97 -4.27 14.96
N LEU A 81 1.69 -4.60 15.09
CA LEU A 81 1.10 -4.96 16.38
C LEU A 81 0.90 -6.48 16.49
N THR A 82 0.25 -7.12 15.52
CA THR A 82 -0.05 -8.57 15.58
C THR A 82 1.19 -9.43 15.50
N THR A 83 2.18 -9.07 14.68
CA THR A 83 3.46 -9.78 14.53
C THR A 83 4.27 -9.75 15.83
N SER A 84 4.33 -8.59 16.50
CA SER A 84 4.97 -8.42 17.81
C SER A 84 4.29 -9.25 18.90
N PHE A 85 2.95 -9.24 18.97
CA PHE A 85 2.21 -10.07 19.93
C PHE A 85 2.41 -11.57 19.67
N ILE A 86 2.40 -11.99 18.40
CA ILE A 86 2.62 -13.39 18.02
C ILE A 86 4.04 -13.83 18.41
N ILE A 87 5.07 -13.00 18.16
CA ILE A 87 6.46 -13.30 18.55
C ILE A 87 6.59 -13.41 20.08
N ILE A 88 5.97 -12.50 20.84
CA ILE A 88 5.98 -12.55 22.31
C ILE A 88 5.30 -13.83 22.81
N ILE A 89 4.13 -14.18 22.28
CA ILE A 89 3.40 -15.41 22.66
C ILE A 89 4.24 -16.65 22.34
N ILE A 90 4.85 -16.70 21.15
CA ILE A 90 5.73 -17.81 20.76
C ILE A 90 6.95 -17.93 21.68
N VAL A 91 7.64 -16.83 22.00
CA VAL A 91 8.78 -16.82 22.93
C VAL A 91 8.34 -17.22 24.34
N SER A 92 7.21 -16.72 24.83
CA SER A 92 6.65 -17.11 26.13
C SER A 92 6.27 -18.59 26.17
N ILE A 93 5.71 -19.13 25.08
CA ILE A 93 5.40 -20.56 24.95
C ILE A 93 6.68 -21.40 24.93
N PHE A 94 7.72 -21.01 24.20
CA PHE A 94 9.01 -21.72 24.21
C PHE A 94 9.70 -21.69 25.58
N VAL A 95 9.59 -20.58 26.32
CA VAL A 95 10.11 -20.46 27.70
C VAL A 95 9.30 -21.32 28.67
N VAL A 96 7.98 -21.43 28.49
CA VAL A 96 7.07 -22.20 29.38
C VAL A 96 7.05 -23.69 29.06
N LEU A 97 7.17 -24.08 27.79
CA LEU A 97 7.22 -25.47 27.34
C LEU A 97 8.63 -26.07 27.38
N GLY A 98 9.67 -25.25 27.54
CA GLY A 98 10.99 -25.60 28.01
C GLY A 98 11.55 -26.94 27.52
N GLU A 99 12.36 -26.91 26.47
CA GLU A 99 13.43 -27.90 26.32
C GLU A 99 14.77 -27.18 26.48
N LEU A 100 15.27 -27.15 27.73
CA LEU A 100 16.71 -27.13 27.96
C LEU A 100 17.28 -28.35 27.25
N SER A 101 18.07 -28.17 26.20
CA SER A 101 19.12 -29.13 25.89
C SER A 101 20.34 -28.41 25.33
N ALA A 102 21.22 -28.00 26.24
CA ALA A 102 22.64 -27.99 25.94
C ALA A 102 23.34 -28.39 27.23
N GLN A 103 23.64 -29.68 27.33
CA GLN A 103 24.65 -30.21 28.23
C GLN A 103 26.00 -29.82 27.68
N ALA A 104 26.97 -29.59 28.55
CA ALA A 104 28.34 -29.67 28.09
C ALA A 104 29.33 -30.21 29.09
N GLY A 105 30.18 -31.06 28.51
CA GLY A 105 31.20 -31.83 29.20
C GLY A 105 32.50 -31.08 29.36
N VAL A 106 33.45 -31.80 29.95
CA VAL A 106 34.82 -31.36 30.20
C VAL A 106 35.73 -31.89 29.09
N VAL A 107 36.57 -31.03 28.49
CA VAL A 107 37.62 -31.41 27.52
C VAL A 107 39.00 -31.21 28.17
N GLN A 108 39.89 -32.19 27.98
CA GLN A 108 41.24 -32.20 28.56
C GLN A 108 42.29 -32.11 27.44
N SER A 109 43.15 -31.09 27.47
CA SER A 109 44.33 -31.02 26.61
C SER A 109 45.48 -30.32 27.34
N GLY A 110 46.65 -30.96 27.38
CA GLY A 110 47.89 -30.34 27.87
C GLY A 110 47.93 -29.90 29.35
N GLY A 111 47.15 -30.53 30.24
CA GLY A 111 47.14 -30.20 31.68
C GLY A 111 46.22 -29.04 32.09
N LEU A 112 45.39 -28.54 31.16
CA LEU A 112 44.32 -27.58 31.42
C LEU A 112 42.96 -28.23 31.19
N THR A 113 42.03 -28.04 32.13
CA THR A 113 40.63 -28.51 32.05
C THR A 113 39.72 -27.34 31.67
N VAL A 114 38.96 -27.47 30.58
CA VAL A 114 37.92 -26.50 30.18
C VAL A 114 36.55 -27.17 30.20
N ALA A 115 35.62 -26.58 30.96
CA ALA A 115 34.21 -26.93 30.93
C ALA A 115 33.53 -26.18 29.77
N SER A 116 32.80 -26.91 28.93
CA SER A 116 31.90 -26.32 27.93
C SER A 116 30.48 -26.17 28.52
N VAL A 117 29.55 -25.56 27.77
CA VAL A 117 28.27 -24.89 28.17
C VAL A 117 27.07 -25.68 28.78
N ASP A 118 26.54 -25.23 29.91
CA ASP A 118 25.17 -25.53 30.39
C ASP A 118 24.38 -24.25 30.73
N PHE A 119 23.13 -24.14 30.25
CA PHE A 119 22.21 -23.03 30.55
C PHE A 119 21.22 -23.44 31.65
N ASN A 120 21.14 -22.72 32.78
CA ASN A 120 20.07 -22.95 33.78
C ASN A 120 19.62 -21.65 34.50
N VAL A 121 18.34 -21.29 34.37
CA VAL A 121 17.69 -20.08 34.93
C VAL A 121 17.11 -20.39 36.32
N GLN A 122 17.95 -20.46 37.37
CA GLN A 122 17.45 -20.70 38.75
C GLN A 122 18.17 -19.87 39.84
N MET A 123 19.22 -19.08 39.51
CA MET A 123 20.08 -18.41 40.51
C MET A 123 19.89 -16.89 40.68
N VAL A 124 19.02 -16.23 39.90
CA VAL A 124 18.85 -14.76 40.02
C VAL A 124 17.94 -14.37 41.19
N TYR A 125 16.98 -15.21 41.60
CA TYR A 125 16.00 -14.86 42.64
C TYR A 125 16.61 -14.80 44.07
N LEU A 126 17.73 -15.49 44.32
CA LEU A 126 18.35 -15.56 45.66
C LEU A 126 19.39 -14.45 45.95
N GLN A 127 19.68 -13.55 45.01
CA GLN A 127 20.61 -12.42 45.20
C GLN A 127 19.93 -11.04 45.30
N LEU A 128 18.60 -10.97 45.20
CA LEU A 128 17.82 -9.73 45.37
C LEU A 128 17.12 -9.61 46.75
N HIS A 129 17.37 -10.55 47.67
CA HIS A 129 16.74 -10.58 49.00
C HIS A 129 17.72 -10.75 50.17
N GLN A 130 18.92 -10.16 50.05
CA GLN A 130 19.84 -9.78 51.13
C GLN A 130 20.53 -8.47 50.76
#